data_AF-A0A090SQN6-F1
#
_entry.id   AF-A0A090SQN6-F1
#
_cell.length_a   1.000
_cell.length_b   1.000
_cell.length_c   1.000
_cell.angle_alpha   90.00
_cell.angle_beta   90.00
_cell.angle_gamma   90.00
#
_symmetry.space_group_name_H-M   'P 1'
#
loop_
_entity.id
_entity.type
_entity.pdbx_description
1 polymer ?
#
loop_
_entity_poly.entity_id
_entity_poly.type
_entity_poly.pdbx_seq_one_letter_code
_entity_poly.pdbx_strand_id
1 'polypeptide(L)'
;MKIYFRKQKGELFAKSVKFKYPRQVKSVRTNSSSQNYKEVTEINRNLTLVIDELNRLTKPIEATEVDVKQKILSDLRHLEKVVSSKIAEIEADLEKLK
;
A
#
# COMPACT_ATOMS: atom_id res chain seq x y z
N MET A 1 5.07 2.84 -12.59
CA MET A 1 5.41 2.48 -11.20
C MET A 1 5.64 3.76 -10.39
N LYS A 2 5.08 3.88 -9.18
CA LYS A 2 5.35 5.01 -8.28
C LYS A 2 5.90 4.46 -6.97
N ILE A 3 7.03 4.99 -6.52
CA ILE A 3 7.71 4.57 -5.28
C ILE A 3 7.56 5.71 -4.28
N TYR A 4 7.12 5.37 -3.08
CA TYR A 4 7.03 6.28 -1.95
C TYR A 4 8.16 5.96 -0.97
N PHE A 5 8.95 6.96 -0.60
CA PHE A 5 10.03 6.78 0.37
C PHE A 5 9.51 7.03 1.78
N ARG A 6 10.03 6.27 2.75
CA ARG A 6 9.80 6.55 4.17
C ARG A 6 10.45 7.88 4.53
N LYS A 7 9.66 8.80 5.09
CA LYS A 7 10.10 10.13 5.53
C LYS A 7 11.22 10.00 6.57
N GLN A 8 12.35 10.66 6.34
CA GLN A 8 13.45 10.67 7.32
C GLN A 8 13.23 11.77 8.37
N LYS A 9 13.84 11.60 9.56
CA LYS A 9 13.74 12.58 10.66
C LYS A 9 14.35 13.90 10.20
N GLY A 10 13.53 14.96 10.16
CA GLY A 10 13.93 16.30 9.72
C GLY A 10 13.45 16.68 8.32
N GLU A 11 12.90 15.75 7.53
CA GLU A 11 12.24 16.13 6.27
C GLU A 11 10.84 16.69 6.55
N LEU A 12 10.36 17.69 5.79
CA LEU A 12 8.99 18.19 5.92
C LEU A 12 7.98 17.33 5.15
N PHE A 13 8.36 16.83 3.97
CA PHE A 13 7.46 16.11 3.07
C PHE A 13 8.01 14.73 2.69
N ALA A 14 7.12 13.78 2.47
CA ALA A 14 7.49 12.46 1.95
C ALA A 14 7.87 12.57 0.47
N LYS A 15 9.03 12.01 0.12
CA LYS A 15 9.51 11.98 -1.27
C LYS A 15 8.84 10.85 -2.03
N SER A 16 8.57 11.06 -3.32
CA SER A 16 8.11 10.00 -4.22
C SER A 16 8.70 10.17 -5.61
N VAL A 17 8.90 9.06 -6.31
CA VAL A 17 9.37 9.02 -7.70
C VAL A 17 8.41 8.21 -8.55
N LYS A 18 8.19 8.65 -9.80
CA LYS A 18 7.32 7.97 -10.77
C LYS A 18 8.13 7.57 -11.99
N PHE A 19 8.14 6.28 -12.27
CA PHE A 19 8.77 5.68 -13.45
C PHE A 19 7.69 5.22 -14.44
N LYS A 20 7.87 5.55 -15.72
CA LYS A 20 7.00 5.10 -16.82
C LYS A 20 7.67 3.93 -17.53
N TYR A 21 6.92 2.84 -17.74
CA TYR A 21 7.37 1.66 -18.47
C TYR A 21 6.39 1.40 -19.62
N PRO A 22 6.69 1.86 -20.85
CA PRO A 22 5.83 1.57 -21.99
C PRO A 22 5.83 0.06 -22.29
N ARG A 23 4.69 -0.45 -22.76
CA ARG A 23 4.58 -1.85 -23.19
C ARG A 23 5.45 -2.10 -24.43
N GLN A 24 6.02 -3.29 -24.51
CA GLN A 24 6.75 -3.72 -25.68
C GLN A 24 5.77 -4.26 -26.70
N VAL A 25 5.87 -3.79 -27.95
CA VAL A 25 5.08 -4.31 -29.08
C VAL A 25 5.98 -5.29 -29.83
N LYS A 26 5.50 -6.51 -30.05
CA LYS A 26 6.19 -7.52 -30.84
C LYS A 26 5.26 -8.09 -31.90
N SER A 27 5.79 -8.28 -33.10
CA SER A 27 5.08 -8.95 -34.19
C SER A 27 5.34 -10.45 -34.11
N VAL A 28 4.31 -11.21 -33.75
CA VAL A 28 4.38 -12.67 -33.64
C VAL A 28 3.68 -13.29 -34.85
N ARG A 29 4.34 -14.23 -35.52
CA ARG A 29 3.74 -14.97 -36.64
C ARG A 29 2.71 -15.95 -36.11
N THR A 30 1.47 -15.85 -36.56
CA THR A 30 0.35 -16.65 -36.02
C THR A 30 0.14 -17.98 -36.74
N ASN A 31 0.67 -18.17 -37.96
CA ASN A 31 0.62 -19.46 -38.67
C ASN A 31 1.84 -19.68 -39.59
N SER A 32 2.26 -20.94 -39.73
CA SER A 32 3.38 -21.33 -40.61
C SER A 32 3.00 -21.29 -42.10
N SER A 33 1.72 -21.46 -42.43
CA SER A 33 1.19 -21.58 -43.80
C SER A 33 0.78 -20.26 -44.46
N SER A 34 0.38 -19.25 -43.68
CA SER A 34 0.08 -17.90 -44.20
C SER A 34 0.93 -16.88 -43.47
N GLN A 35 1.57 -15.94 -44.18
CA GLN A 35 2.37 -14.86 -43.62
C GLN A 35 1.50 -13.80 -42.91
N ASN A 36 0.76 -14.21 -41.88
CA ASN A 36 0.01 -13.29 -41.03
C ASN A 36 0.83 -13.04 -39.76
N TYR A 37 1.16 -11.77 -39.52
CA TYR A 37 1.81 -11.29 -38.32
C TYR A 37 0.75 -10.63 -37.44
N LYS A 38 0.73 -10.97 -36.15
CA LYS A 38 -0.11 -10.32 -35.15
C LYS A 38 0.76 -9.51 -34.22
N GLU A 39 0.43 -8.24 -34.05
CA GLU A 39 1.05 -7.41 -33.02
C GLU A 39 0.51 -7.81 -31.65
N VAL A 40 1.42 -8.19 -30.76
CA VAL A 40 1.13 -8.52 -29.37
C VAL A 40 1.84 -7.51 -28.49
N THR A 41 1.12 -6.95 -27.52
CA THR A 41 1.70 -6.06 -26.53
C THR A 41 1.99 -6.82 -25.24
N GLU A 42 3.24 -6.82 -24.81
CA GLU A 42 3.71 -7.49 -23.61
C GLU A 42 4.08 -6.49 -22.51
N ILE A 43 4.03 -6.95 -21.26
CA ILE A 43 4.54 -6.19 -20.11
C ILE A 43 6.05 -6.00 -20.31
N ASN A 44 6.52 -4.78 -20.03
CA ASN A 44 7.94 -4.47 -20.15
C ASN A 44 8.77 -5.30 -19.15
N ARG A 45 9.73 -6.08 -19.65
CA ARG A 45 10.58 -6.94 -18.80
C ARG A 45 11.33 -6.16 -17.72
N ASN A 46 11.72 -4.91 -17.98
CA ASN A 46 12.40 -4.07 -17.00
C ASN A 46 11.49 -3.73 -15.82
N LEU A 47 10.16 -3.61 -16.04
CA LEU A 47 9.22 -3.39 -14.94
C LEU A 47 9.20 -4.60 -14.01
N THR A 48 9.19 -5.82 -14.54
CA THR A 48 9.21 -7.06 -13.74
C THR A 48 10.49 -7.15 -12.91
N LEU A 49 11.66 -6.96 -13.54
CA LEU A 49 12.96 -7.02 -12.85
C LEU A 49 13.06 -6.00 -11.70
N VAL A 50 12.60 -4.78 -11.95
CA VAL A 50 12.61 -3.72 -10.94
C VAL A 50 11.65 -4.04 -9.79
N ILE A 51 10.48 -4.63 -10.07
CA ILE A 51 9.56 -5.08 -9.00
C ILE A 51 10.20 -6.18 -8.15
N ASP A 52 10.85 -7.17 -8.77
CA ASP A 52 11.49 -8.27 -8.04
C ASP A 52 12.64 -7.77 -7.15
N GLU A 53 13.47 -6.87 -7.67
CA GLU A 53 14.53 -6.24 -6.89
C GLU A 53 13.97 -5.39 -5.75
N LEU A 54 12.91 -4.60 -6.01
CA LEU A 54 12.25 -3.82 -4.98
C LEU A 54 11.68 -4.71 -3.89
N ASN A 55 11.02 -5.83 -4.23
CA ASN A 55 10.51 -6.79 -3.25
C ASN A 55 11.62 -7.38 -2.39
N ARG A 56 12.77 -7.71 -2.98
CA ARG A 56 13.93 -8.20 -2.23
C ARG A 56 14.50 -7.13 -1.29
N LEU A 57 14.56 -5.87 -1.73
CA LEU A 57 15.10 -4.76 -0.95
C LEU A 57 14.16 -4.31 0.17
N THR A 58 12.86 -4.21 -0.12
CA THR A 58 11.87 -3.77 0.85
C THR A 58 11.57 -4.84 1.89
N LYS A 59 11.95 -6.12 1.63
CA LYS A 59 11.68 -7.30 2.47
C LYS A 59 10.28 -7.16 3.04
N PRO A 60 9.22 -7.37 2.23
CA PRO A 60 7.85 -7.08 2.63
C PRO A 60 7.69 -7.51 4.07
N ILE A 61 7.44 -6.52 4.92
CA ILE A 61 7.22 -6.77 6.34
C ILE A 61 5.91 -7.56 6.31
N GLU A 62 6.02 -8.88 6.26
CA GLU A 62 4.97 -9.80 6.66
C GLU A 62 4.48 -9.18 7.95
N ALA A 63 3.27 -8.63 7.95
CA ALA A 63 2.71 -8.03 9.14
C ALA A 63 2.61 -9.16 10.15
N THR A 64 3.65 -9.32 10.97
CA THR A 64 3.75 -10.42 11.92
C THR A 64 2.49 -10.37 12.75
N GLU A 65 1.81 -11.50 12.94
CA GLU A 65 0.50 -11.57 13.63
C GLU A 65 0.49 -10.81 14.98
N VAL A 66 1.67 -10.70 15.61
CA VAL A 66 1.94 -9.91 16.81
C VAL A 66 1.58 -8.42 16.65
N ASP A 67 1.93 -7.80 15.52
CA ASP A 67 1.68 -6.37 15.26
C ASP A 67 0.18 -6.10 15.08
N VAL A 68 -0.53 -7.02 14.40
CA VAL A 68 -1.99 -6.94 14.24
C VAL A 68 -2.70 -7.09 15.58
N LYS A 69 -2.31 -8.07 16.40
CA LYS A 69 -2.88 -8.27 17.74
C LYS A 69 -2.63 -7.06 18.64
N GLN A 70 -1.42 -6.49 18.62
CA GLN A 70 -1.10 -5.29 19.41
C GLN A 70 -1.89 -4.07 18.95
N LYS A 71 -2.04 -3.89 17.63
CA LYS A 71 -2.89 -2.82 17.09
C LYS A 71 -4.34 -2.96 17.55
N ILE A 72 -4.92 -4.16 17.45
CA ILE A 72 -6.30 -4.42 17.89
C ILE A 72 -6.46 -4.14 19.40
N LEU A 73 -5.51 -4.59 20.22
CA LEU A 73 -5.53 -4.31 21.67
C LEU A 73 -5.43 -2.82 21.99
N SER A 74 -4.59 -2.08 21.25
CA SER A 74 -4.47 -0.63 21.37
C SER A 74 -5.78 0.08 21.00
N ASP A 75 -6.39 -0.32 19.88
CA ASP A 75 -7.65 0.25 19.40
C ASP A 75 -8.78 -0.01 20.40
N LEU A 76 -8.84 -1.22 21.00
CA LEU A 76 -9.83 -1.58 22.02
C LEU A 76 -9.69 -0.71 23.28
N ARG A 77 -8.47 -0.57 23.82
CA ARG A 77 -8.21 0.28 25.00
C ARG A 77 -8.51 1.75 24.73
N HIS A 78 -8.26 2.21 23.50
CA HIS A 78 -8.59 3.57 23.11
C HIS A 78 -10.11 3.79 23.11
N LEU A 79 -10.87 2.87 22.52
CA LEU A 79 -12.33 2.90 22.50
C LEU A 79 -12.92 2.91 23.91
N GLU A 80 -12.43 2.04 24.79
CA GLU A 80 -12.85 2.01 26.20
C GLU A 80 -12.68 3.38 26.86
N LYS A 81 -11.50 3.99 26.71
CA LYS A 81 -11.24 5.33 27.26
C LYS A 81 -12.18 6.40 26.69
N VAL A 82 -12.41 6.39 25.38
CA VAL A 82 -13.29 7.36 24.71
C VAL A 82 -14.72 7.21 25.21
N VAL A 83 -15.21 5.97 25.33
CA VAL A 83 -16.56 5.69 25.82
C VAL A 83 -16.70 6.11 27.28
N SER A 84 -15.76 5.75 28.17
CA SER A 84 -15.79 6.17 29.57
C SER A 84 -15.79 7.69 29.72
N SER A 85 -14.98 8.40 28.93
CA SER A 85 -14.98 9.86 28.93
C SER A 85 -16.33 10.42 28.49
N LYS A 86 -16.95 9.83 27.46
CA LYS A 86 -18.26 10.29 26.97
C LYS A 86 -19.38 10.01 27.96
N ILE A 87 -19.33 8.89 28.67
CA ILE A 87 -20.26 8.56 29.76
C ILE A 87 -20.16 9.62 30.85
N ALA A 88 -18.95 9.93 31.33
CA ALA A 88 -18.74 10.92 32.38
C ALA A 88 -19.22 12.33 31.97
N GLU A 89 -19.01 12.73 30.71
CA GLU A 89 -19.56 13.98 30.17
C GLU A 89 -21.10 13.99 30.23
N ILE A 90 -21.75 12.91 29.78
CA ILE A 90 -23.22 12.81 29.76
C ILE A 90 -23.79 12.80 31.19
N GLU A 91 -23.16 12.08 32.11
CA GLU A 91 -23.54 12.05 33.53
C GLU A 91 -23.46 13.44 34.15
N ALA A 92 -22.37 14.19 33.91
CA ALA A 92 -22.21 15.55 34.40
C ALA A 92 -23.24 16.52 33.79
N ASP A 93 -23.63 16.34 32.53
CA ASP A 93 -24.67 17.15 31.90
C ASP A 93 -26.07 16.82 32.45
N LEU A 94 -26.33 15.55 32.80
CA LEU A 94 -27.57 15.15 33.48
C LEU A 94 -27.67 15.76 34.89
N GLU A 95 -26.57 15.85 35.63
CA GLU A 95 -26.57 16.48 36.96
C GLU A 95 -26.92 17.97 36.92
N LYS A 96 -26.54 18.69 35.86
CA LYS A 96 -26.88 20.12 35.68
C LYS A 96 -28.36 20.36 35.39
N LEU A 97 -29.10 19.31 34.99
CA LEU A 97 -30.53 19.36 34.67
C LEU A 97 -31.43 18.95 35.85
N LYS A 98 -30.85 18.60 36.99
CA LYS A 98 -31.55 18.40 38.27
C LYS A 98 -31.57 19.69 39.08
#